data_AF-A0A2D7ACF3-F1
#
_entry.id   AF-A0A2D7ACF3-F1
#
_cell.length_a   1.000
_cell.length_b   1.000
_cell.length_c   1.000
_cell.angle_alpha   90.00
_cell.angle_beta   90.00
_cell.angle_gamma   90.00
#
_symmetry.space_group_name_H-M   'P 1'
#
loop_
_entity.id
_entity.type
_entity.pdbx_description
1 polymer ?
#
loop_
_entity_poly.entity_id
_entity_poly.type
_entity_poly.pdbx_seq_one_letter_code
_entity_poly.pdbx_strand_id
1 'polypeptide(L)'
;MIKLSHGKKLICFFFGSLVYANDQAFAHTGGTDEFGMSHALTNVEHVLLFLAIGILAGLLMLTRKPYAMFLANSSLILAFLYEVICHGLETSVLFGLEFFVGIALVSLMGWRIIYLTFTFLTTLTTKFKDHSLQSLLKSSKPGRLNNSKST
;
A
#
# COMPACT_ATOMS: atom_id res chain seq x y z
N MET A 1 31.73 6.96 12.32
CA MET A 1 30.39 6.42 12.69
C MET A 1 29.31 7.37 12.16
N ILE A 2 28.68 7.08 11.03
CA ILE A 2 27.72 7.99 10.39
C ILE A 2 26.38 7.91 11.12
N LYS A 3 25.96 8.99 11.80
CA LYS A 3 24.61 9.11 12.39
C LYS A 3 23.59 9.25 11.25
N LEU A 4 23.05 8.13 10.78
CA LEU A 4 21.89 8.12 9.89
C LEU A 4 20.67 8.69 10.64
N SER A 5 20.05 9.74 10.10
CA SER A 5 18.78 10.26 10.63
C SER A 5 17.70 9.18 10.56
N HIS A 6 16.68 9.28 11.42
CA HIS A 6 15.59 8.29 11.50
C HIS A 6 14.96 7.97 10.13
N GLY A 7 14.83 8.96 9.23
CA GLY A 7 14.34 8.74 7.88
C GLY A 7 15.27 7.87 7.01
N LYS A 8 16.60 8.02 7.15
CA LYS A 8 17.56 7.22 6.38
C LYS A 8 17.62 5.77 6.86
N LYS A 9 17.43 5.53 8.16
CA LYS A 9 17.31 4.17 8.72
C LYS A 9 16.07 3.45 8.22
N LEU A 10 14.94 4.15 8.12
CA LEU A 10 13.70 3.60 7.58
C LEU A 10 13.86 3.20 6.10
N ILE A 11 14.53 4.04 5.31
CA ILE A 11 14.83 3.76 3.89
C ILE A 11 15.72 2.53 3.74
N CYS A 12 16.81 2.44 4.51
CA CYS A 12 17.71 1.28 4.46
C CYS A 12 17.02 -0.02 4.90
N PHE A 13 16.17 0.04 5.94
CA PHE A 13 15.37 -1.11 6.35
C PHE A 13 14.42 -1.54 5.24
N PHE A 14 13.71 -0.60 4.62
CA PHE A 14 12.83 -0.87 3.49
C PHE A 14 13.55 -1.52 2.32
N PHE A 15 14.67 -0.94 1.88
CA PHE A 15 15.45 -1.48 0.77
C PHE A 15 16.03 -2.85 1.11
N GLY A 16 16.53 -3.05 2.33
CA GLY A 16 17.04 -4.35 2.77
C GLY A 16 15.97 -5.44 2.82
N SER A 17 14.76 -5.11 3.31
CA SER A 17 13.63 -6.03 3.32
C SER A 17 13.11 -6.33 1.92
N LEU A 18 13.12 -5.34 1.01
CA LEU A 18 12.72 -5.54 -0.39
C LEU A 18 13.69 -6.50 -1.10
N VAL A 19 15.00 -6.31 -0.93
CA VAL A 19 16.03 -7.17 -1.54
C VAL A 19 15.93 -8.61 -1.01
N TYR A 20 15.76 -8.79 0.30
CA TYR A 20 15.63 -10.13 0.89
C TYR A 20 14.36 -10.86 0.43
N ALA A 21 13.26 -10.13 0.22
CA ALA A 21 11.99 -10.74 -0.20
C ALA A 21 11.98 -11.17 -1.67
N ASN A 22 12.76 -10.50 -2.54
CA ASN A 22 12.91 -10.90 -3.94
C ASN A 22 13.78 -12.16 -4.13
N ASP A 23 14.68 -12.47 -3.19
CA ASP A 23 15.56 -13.65 -3.26
C ASP A 23 14.77 -14.97 -3.17
N GLN A 24 13.65 -14.96 -2.42
CA GLN A 24 12.77 -16.13 -2.31
C GLN A 24 11.97 -16.35 -3.60
N ALA A 25 11.46 -15.27 -4.20
CA ALA A 25 10.70 -15.33 -5.46
C ALA A 25 11.55 -15.80 -6.65
N PHE A 26 12.86 -15.52 -6.63
CA PHE A 26 13.80 -15.94 -7.68
C PHE A 26 14.09 -17.45 -7.70
N ALA A 27 13.81 -18.19 -6.61
CA ALA A 27 14.18 -19.60 -6.51
C ALA A 27 13.34 -20.56 -7.40
N HIS A 28 12.27 -20.08 -8.05
CA HIS A 28 11.30 -20.90 -8.79
C HIS A 28 11.30 -20.70 -10.31
N THR A 29 12.31 -20.03 -10.86
CA THR A 29 12.36 -19.69 -12.29
C THR A 29 12.57 -20.89 -13.23
N GLY A 30 12.74 -22.09 -12.68
CA GLY A 30 12.96 -23.31 -13.46
C GLY A 30 11.70 -23.88 -14.15
N GLY A 31 11.56 -23.62 -15.45
CA GLY A 31 10.95 -24.56 -16.41
C GLY A 31 9.42 -24.66 -16.44
N THR A 32 8.69 -23.55 -16.44
CA THR A 32 7.23 -23.57 -16.61
C THR A 32 6.82 -23.24 -18.04
N ASP A 33 6.05 -24.12 -18.71
CA ASP A 33 5.35 -23.87 -19.99
C ASP A 33 4.19 -22.84 -19.87
N GLU A 34 4.21 -22.01 -18.84
CA GLU A 34 3.13 -21.08 -18.52
C GLU A 34 3.35 -19.69 -19.16
N PHE A 35 2.26 -18.97 -19.43
CA PHE A 35 2.33 -17.55 -19.80
C PHE A 35 2.82 -16.71 -18.61
N GLY A 36 3.60 -15.67 -18.87
CA GLY A 36 4.25 -14.89 -17.80
C GLY A 36 3.25 -14.23 -16.86
N MET A 37 2.12 -13.75 -17.39
CA MET A 37 1.03 -13.19 -16.59
C MET A 37 0.34 -14.25 -15.73
N SER A 38 0.16 -15.47 -16.27
CA SER A 38 -0.41 -16.58 -15.51
C SER A 38 0.50 -16.90 -14.33
N HIS A 39 1.80 -17.07 -14.60
CA HIS A 39 2.81 -17.36 -13.58
C HIS A 39 2.83 -16.32 -12.46
N ALA A 40 2.79 -15.02 -12.81
CA ALA A 40 2.73 -13.93 -11.83
C ALA A 40 1.48 -13.96 -10.93
N LEU A 41 0.35 -14.48 -11.43
CA LEU A 41 -0.94 -14.47 -10.74
C LEU A 41 -1.25 -15.78 -10.00
N THR A 42 -0.66 -16.89 -10.41
CA THR A 42 -0.88 -18.22 -9.80
C THR A 42 0.21 -18.56 -8.79
N ASN A 43 1.42 -18.04 -8.96
CA ASN A 43 2.50 -18.24 -8.00
C ASN A 43 2.23 -17.43 -6.72
N VAL A 44 1.96 -18.14 -5.64
CA VAL A 44 1.61 -17.58 -4.33
C VAL A 44 2.72 -16.66 -3.80
N GLU A 45 3.99 -16.98 -4.07
CA GLU A 45 5.12 -16.19 -3.56
C GLU A 45 5.17 -14.82 -4.24
N HIS A 46 5.06 -14.77 -5.57
CA HIS A 46 4.96 -13.52 -6.31
C HIS A 46 3.73 -12.72 -5.90
N VAL A 47 2.56 -13.37 -5.77
CA VAL A 47 1.32 -12.70 -5.35
C VAL A 47 1.48 -12.06 -3.98
N LEU A 48 1.98 -12.79 -2.98
CA LEU A 48 2.15 -12.27 -1.61
C LEU A 48 3.19 -11.15 -1.57
N LEU A 49 4.31 -11.31 -2.27
CA LEU A 49 5.38 -10.31 -2.37
C LEU A 49 4.84 -9.00 -2.97
N PHE A 50 4.23 -9.07 -4.14
CA PHE A 50 3.76 -7.88 -4.85
C PHE A 50 2.54 -7.25 -4.18
N LEU A 51 1.69 -8.05 -3.52
CA LEU A 51 0.63 -7.52 -2.68
C LEU A 51 1.19 -6.73 -1.50
N ALA A 52 2.21 -7.26 -0.81
CA ALA A 52 2.88 -6.59 0.29
C ALA A 52 3.57 -5.29 -0.18
N ILE A 53 4.30 -5.33 -1.29
CA ILE A 53 4.93 -4.14 -1.90
C ILE A 53 3.86 -3.09 -2.25
N GLY A 54 2.74 -3.50 -2.85
CA GLY A 54 1.62 -2.63 -3.20
C GLY A 54 0.97 -1.97 -1.97
N ILE A 55 0.72 -2.74 -0.91
CA ILE A 55 0.21 -2.24 0.38
C ILE A 55 1.18 -1.21 0.97
N LEU A 56 2.47 -1.52 0.94
CA LEU A 56 3.50 -0.73 1.56
C LEU A 56 3.73 0.60 0.81
N ALA A 57 3.74 0.56 -0.52
CA ALA A 57 3.66 1.74 -1.37
C ALA A 57 2.37 2.55 -1.09
N GLY A 58 1.25 1.85 -0.92
CA GLY A 58 -0.02 2.32 -0.32
C GLY A 58 0.17 3.29 0.83
N LEU A 59 0.72 2.74 1.91
CA LEU A 59 0.95 3.45 3.16
C LEU A 59 1.88 4.66 2.97
N LEU A 60 2.93 4.52 2.15
CA LEU A 60 3.86 5.62 1.89
C LEU A 60 3.20 6.79 1.17
N MET A 61 2.42 6.55 0.10
CA MET A 61 1.82 7.68 -0.62
C MET A 61 0.62 8.29 0.13
N LEU A 62 -0.01 7.57 1.07
CA LEU A 62 -1.02 8.15 1.98
C LEU A 62 -0.45 9.31 2.81
N THR A 63 0.86 9.33 3.07
CA THR A 63 1.50 10.45 3.80
C THR A 63 1.51 11.77 3.01
N ARG A 64 1.29 11.72 1.69
CA ARG A 64 1.37 12.87 0.77
C ARG A 64 2.69 13.66 0.82
N LYS A 65 3.74 13.10 1.42
CA LYS A 65 5.06 13.74 1.46
C LYS A 65 5.82 13.43 0.16
N PRO A 66 6.43 14.44 -0.50
CA PRO A 66 7.09 14.25 -1.79
C PRO A 66 8.18 13.17 -1.74
N TYR A 67 9.00 13.16 -0.69
CA TYR A 67 10.04 12.14 -0.49
C TYR A 67 9.48 10.71 -0.32
N ALA A 68 8.33 10.56 0.35
CA ALA A 68 7.70 9.26 0.54
C ALA A 68 7.05 8.75 -0.75
N MET A 69 6.44 9.66 -1.53
CA MET A 69 5.92 9.34 -2.86
C MET A 69 7.03 8.96 -3.83
N PHE A 70 8.14 9.70 -3.83
CA PHE A 70 9.31 9.37 -4.64
C PHE A 70 9.87 7.99 -4.27
N LEU A 71 10.01 7.71 -2.96
CA LEU A 71 10.48 6.43 -2.47
C LEU A 71 9.56 5.28 -2.90
N ALA A 72 8.24 5.43 -2.71
CA ALA A 72 7.25 4.41 -3.08
C ALA A 72 7.24 4.08 -4.57
N ASN A 73 7.26 5.12 -5.42
CA ASN A 73 7.31 4.92 -6.88
C ASN A 73 8.64 4.29 -7.31
N SER A 74 9.77 4.78 -6.76
CA SER A 74 11.08 4.24 -7.10
C SER A 74 11.22 2.78 -6.67
N SER A 75 10.74 2.41 -5.48
CA SER A 75 10.78 1.02 -5.02
C SER A 75 9.93 0.08 -5.88
N LEU A 76 8.73 0.53 -6.30
CA LEU A 76 7.87 -0.24 -7.21
C LEU A 76 8.54 -0.44 -8.57
N ILE A 77 9.07 0.63 -9.16
CA ILE A 77 9.76 0.57 -10.47
C ILE A 77 10.96 -0.37 -10.38
N LEU A 78 11.78 -0.26 -9.34
CA LEU A 78 12.96 -1.11 -9.19
C LEU A 78 12.58 -2.58 -8.97
N ALA A 79 11.56 -2.87 -8.17
CA ALA A 79 11.08 -4.24 -7.97
C ALA A 79 10.56 -4.85 -9.28
N PHE A 80 9.76 -4.09 -10.04
CA PHE A 80 9.23 -4.56 -11.32
C PHE A 80 10.35 -4.77 -12.35
N LEU A 81 11.27 -3.82 -12.49
CA LEU A 81 12.38 -3.95 -13.43
C LEU A 81 13.26 -5.14 -13.07
N TYR A 82 13.53 -5.37 -11.79
CA TYR A 82 14.29 -6.53 -11.33
C TYR A 82 13.64 -7.84 -11.78
N GLU A 83 12.36 -8.06 -11.47
CA GLU A 83 11.67 -9.30 -11.84
C GLU A 83 11.55 -9.48 -13.36
N VAL A 84 11.23 -8.40 -14.09
CA VAL A 84 11.12 -8.45 -15.56
C VAL A 84 12.46 -8.84 -16.19
N ILE A 85 13.58 -8.34 -15.66
CA ILE A 85 14.91 -8.70 -16.14
C ILE A 85 15.22 -10.15 -15.77
N CYS A 86 14.99 -10.55 -14.53
CA CYS A 86 15.24 -11.92 -14.07
C CYS A 86 14.48 -12.95 -14.92
N HIS A 87 13.15 -12.83 -15.00
CA HIS A 87 12.33 -13.74 -15.79
C HIS A 87 12.49 -13.55 -17.31
N GLY A 88 12.80 -12.33 -17.76
CA GLY A 88 13.01 -12.02 -19.17
C GLY A 88 14.30 -12.61 -19.74
N LEU A 89 15.37 -12.64 -18.93
CA LEU A 89 16.66 -13.24 -19.29
C LEU A 89 16.61 -14.77 -19.25
N GLU A 90 15.82 -15.35 -18.36
CA GLU A 90 15.75 -16.80 -18.19
C GLU A 90 14.80 -17.48 -19.17
N THR A 91 13.66 -16.87 -19.47
CA THR A 91 12.62 -17.49 -20.31
C THR A 91 12.52 -16.81 -21.67
N SER A 92 12.00 -15.58 -21.72
CA SER A 92 11.94 -14.74 -22.92
C SER A 92 11.52 -13.32 -22.57
N VAL A 93 11.85 -12.34 -23.41
CA VAL A 93 11.42 -10.95 -23.24
C VAL A 93 9.88 -10.84 -23.19
N LEU A 94 9.16 -11.62 -24.01
CA LEU A 94 7.70 -11.62 -24.02
C LEU A 94 7.14 -12.11 -22.67
N PHE A 95 7.68 -13.20 -22.13
CA PHE A 95 7.32 -13.71 -20.81
C PHE A 95 7.54 -12.64 -19.72
N GLY A 96 8.68 -11.96 -19.73
CA GLY A 96 8.97 -10.87 -18.79
C GLY A 96 7.95 -9.72 -18.87
N LEU A 97 7.51 -9.34 -20.07
CA LEU A 97 6.48 -8.30 -20.26
C LEU A 97 5.10 -8.76 -19.78
N GLU A 98 4.71 -10.00 -20.04
CA GLU A 98 3.46 -10.55 -19.50
C GLU A 98 3.49 -10.62 -17.97
N PHE A 99 4.63 -11.05 -17.42
CA PHE A 99 4.87 -11.10 -15.98
C PHE A 99 4.73 -9.71 -15.34
N PHE A 100 5.32 -8.68 -15.97
CA PHE A 100 5.18 -7.28 -15.55
C PHE A 100 3.71 -6.86 -15.38
N VAL A 101 2.87 -7.20 -16.36
CA VAL A 101 1.44 -6.87 -16.32
C VAL A 101 0.76 -7.55 -15.13
N GLY A 102 1.06 -8.83 -14.89
CA GLY A 102 0.53 -9.58 -13.74
C GLY A 102 0.90 -8.94 -12.39
N ILE A 103 2.19 -8.73 -12.14
CA ILE A 103 2.67 -8.16 -10.87
C ILE A 103 2.22 -6.71 -10.65
N ALA A 104 2.08 -5.93 -11.73
CA ALA A 104 1.56 -4.57 -11.68
C ALA A 104 0.08 -4.56 -11.23
N LEU A 105 -0.74 -5.50 -11.71
CA LEU A 105 -2.13 -5.64 -11.27
C LEU A 105 -2.22 -6.02 -9.80
N VAL A 106 -1.41 -6.98 -9.33
CA VAL A 106 -1.38 -7.40 -7.92
C VAL A 106 -0.98 -6.22 -7.02
N SER A 107 0.08 -5.51 -7.40
CA SER A 107 0.57 -4.33 -6.65
C SER A 107 -0.47 -3.21 -6.62
N LEU A 108 -1.14 -2.96 -7.74
CA LEU A 108 -2.23 -1.99 -7.82
C LEU A 108 -3.40 -2.39 -6.91
N MET A 109 -3.72 -3.68 -6.82
CA MET A 109 -4.75 -4.19 -5.92
C MET A 109 -4.39 -3.92 -4.45
N GLY A 110 -3.14 -4.20 -4.06
CA GLY A 110 -2.63 -3.86 -2.71
C GLY A 110 -2.74 -2.38 -2.38
N TRP A 111 -2.33 -1.51 -3.31
CA TRP A 111 -2.51 -0.05 -3.21
C TRP A 111 -3.98 0.33 -3.01
N ARG A 112 -4.89 -0.23 -3.82
CA ARG A 112 -6.33 0.09 -3.76
C ARG A 112 -6.97 -0.36 -2.45
N ILE A 113 -6.61 -1.52 -1.93
CA ILE A 113 -7.09 -2.01 -0.63
C ILE A 113 -6.77 -1.01 0.48
N ILE A 114 -5.53 -0.53 0.54
CA ILE A 114 -5.09 0.46 1.55
C ILE A 114 -5.82 1.79 1.38
N TYR A 115 -5.92 2.28 0.15
CA TYR A 115 -6.62 3.54 -0.13
C TYR A 115 -8.10 3.49 0.30
N LEU A 116 -8.82 2.43 -0.07
CA LEU A 116 -10.22 2.25 0.27
C LEU A 116 -10.42 2.08 1.78
N THR A 117 -9.57 1.29 2.43
CA THR A 117 -9.59 1.08 3.88
C THR A 117 -9.40 2.40 4.62
N PHE A 118 -8.40 3.19 4.22
CA PHE A 118 -8.16 4.51 4.81
C PHE A 118 -9.34 5.47 4.60
N THR A 119 -9.90 5.51 3.39
CA THR A 119 -11.06 6.36 3.07
C THR A 119 -12.30 5.96 3.87
N PHE A 120 -12.53 4.66 4.04
CA PHE A 120 -13.64 4.14 4.84
C PHE A 120 -13.48 4.49 6.32
N LEU A 121 -12.31 4.23 6.90
CA LEU A 121 -12.02 4.52 8.31
C LEU A 121 -12.11 6.01 8.63
N THR A 122 -11.60 6.87 7.75
CA THR A 122 -11.71 8.32 7.91
C THR A 122 -13.17 8.78 7.87
N THR A 123 -13.96 8.27 6.92
CA THR A 123 -15.40 8.57 6.80
C THR A 123 -16.19 8.12 8.02
N LEU A 124 -15.92 6.94 8.56
CA LEU A 124 -16.55 6.48 9.80
C LEU A 124 -16.20 7.40 10.98
N THR A 125 -14.91 7.73 11.12
CA THR A 125 -14.41 8.56 12.22
C THR A 125 -15.03 9.96 12.21
N THR A 126 -15.15 10.60 11.03
CA THR A 126 -15.79 11.92 10.92
C THR A 126 -17.27 11.85 11.26
N LYS A 127 -17.99 10.86 10.74
CA LYS A 127 -19.42 10.66 11.01
C LYS A 127 -19.71 10.45 12.51
N PHE A 128 -18.89 9.64 13.19
CA PHE A 128 -19.02 9.44 14.65
C PHE A 128 -18.74 10.72 15.43
N LYS A 129 -17.71 11.48 15.05
CA LYS A 129 -17.36 12.76 15.69
C LYS A 129 -18.49 13.78 15.56
N ASP A 130 -19.10 13.88 14.38
CA ASP A 130 -20.20 14.81 14.12
C ASP A 130 -21.44 14.46 14.95
N HIS A 131 -21.79 13.18 15.04
CA HIS A 131 -22.91 12.73 15.86
C HIS A 131 -22.69 13.00 17.36
N SER A 132 -21.47 12.79 17.86
CA SER A 132 -21.11 13.10 19.25
C SER A 132 -21.15 14.59 19.56
N LEU A 133 -20.75 15.46 18.62
CA LEU A 133 -20.81 16.91 18.83
C LEU A 133 -22.25 17.40 18.82
N GLN A 134 -23.10 16.87 17.93
CA GLN A 134 -24.52 17.24 17.89
C GLN A 134 -25.27 16.84 19.16
N SER A 135 -24.99 15.65 19.74
CA SER A 135 -25.63 15.22 20.98
C SER A 135 -25.25 16.12 22.16
N LEU A 136 -23.97 16.51 22.27
CA LEU A 136 -23.49 17.44 23.30
C LEU A 136 -24.11 18.83 23.17
N LEU A 137 -24.21 19.37 21.96
CA LEU A 137 -24.85 20.67 21.70
C LEU A 137 -26.36 20.67 22.01
N LYS A 138 -27.03 19.53 21.79
CA LYS A 138 -28.45 19.37 22.12
C LYS A 138 -28.68 19.29 23.63
N SER A 139 -27.77 18.67 24.39
CA SER A 139 -27.84 18.61 25.85
C SER A 139 -27.40 19.90 26.54
N SER A 140 -26.58 20.73 25.90
CA SER A 140 -26.07 21.97 26.49
C SER A 140 -26.98 23.20 26.30
N LYS A 141 -28.14 23.07 25.62
CA LYS A 141 -29.13 24.17 25.58
C LYS A 141 -29.72 24.34 26.99
N PRO A 142 -29.44 25.44 27.71
CA PRO A 142 -30.04 25.66 29.02
C PRO A 142 -31.55 25.73 28.85
N GLY A 143 -32.26 24.97 29.68
CA GLY A 143 -33.71 24.98 29.75
C GLY A 143 -34.19 26.43 29.79
N ARG A 144 -35.00 26.80 28.81
CA ARG A 144 -35.69 28.09 28.75
C ARG A 144 -36.56 28.15 30.01
N LEU A 145 -36.05 28.77 31.08
CA LEU A 145 -36.76 28.99 32.33
C LEU A 145 -38.04 29.76 31.98
N ASN A 146 -39.14 29.01 31.98
CA ASN A 146 -40.45 29.51 31.64
C ASN A 146 -40.89 30.37 32.82
N ASN A 147 -40.65 31.67 32.73
CA ASN A 147 -41.16 32.65 33.68
C ASN A 147 -42.67 32.79 33.46
N SER A 148 -43.44 31.80 33.92
CA SER A 148 -44.89 31.94 34.06
C SER A 148 -45.14 32.89 35.24
N LYS A 149 -45.33 34.16 34.91
CA LYS A 149 -45.89 35.14 35.84
C LYS A 149 -47.26 34.64 36.30
N SER A 150 -47.38 34.38 37.60
CA SER A 150 -48.66 34.25 38.28
C SER A 150 -49.36 35.60 38.28
N THR A 151 -50.56 35.64 37.69
CA THR A 151 -51.56 36.68 37.90
C THR A 151 -52.74 36.07 38.60
#